data_AF-A0A913X5B5-F1
#
_entry.id   AF-A0A913X5B5-F1
#
_cell.length_a   1.000
_cell.length_b   1.000
_cell.length_c   1.000
_cell.angle_alpha   90.00
_cell.angle_beta   90.00
_cell.angle_gamma   90.00
#
_symmetry.space_group_name_H-M   'P 1'
#
loop_
_entity.id
_entity.type
_entity.pdbx_description
1 polymer ?
#
loop_
_entity_poly.entity_id
_entity_poly.type
_entity_poly.pdbx_seq_one_letter_code
_entity_poly.pdbx_strand_id
1 'polypeptide(L)'
;MSGRDLKKFVNYHRTAIGASDNTLVTRLADGHASKQYKPIDYSKLQALTQVKRAAGDRALQKIEKISEARKISKEQNLMQQHKSCWFKEQIRLNSMMKKLQTEIDGLRPGSPLNHTSLKEFFHDLEIYEGILDEEMNEFKKCTVDPIWDLREDLQFWLGENRERLLMGDVHKEHSDVLEVVSSVKSQQKSVIDKLKLEQNHLEEELEGFSSHQMIVIPSLAEVNTFKTGIPLEAQELDCPDEALKESVLEEFNLLDRKYEAHLEYLNVKYDDVVCCPYGNWSKQDHFHFACLMEQYPAEMPNRRTLYIDRMLRELPHKGRNQLVEHENWCLLHKSYQNQRHSVLQAWSRDRKDLLAKIEAIFSDAWDAHEEHLQKKLVKQQQEKICHELYAKVLAFREQKLEALQLQAAITARQAEKEKEQLKAAQLKEKHRREKIKEKVKVFEEQKVKEREEAATREKLRLEELEARMAEQALLDRERVEFRKEKQKEKEELKKQTAVEVLQAEQEKERRLAKLREQVEVHVDIDPERVFKPTQATQARFASAYDEELELQQPLFTVHGYKDKKVASDPRLRVEQALRDAGLHQTEYARKVMATIQPPQQPRKDQHSTIFKYD
;
A
#
# COMPACT_ATOMS: atom_id res chain seq x y z
N MET A 1 -47.17 -37.32 -51.25
CA MET A 1 -48.39 -36.83 -51.93
C MET A 1 -49.39 -36.38 -50.88
N SER A 2 -49.92 -35.16 -50.97
CA SER A 2 -50.88 -34.65 -49.99
C SER A 2 -52.29 -35.18 -50.29
N GLY A 3 -53.14 -35.34 -49.27
CA GLY A 3 -54.50 -35.89 -49.42
C GLY A 3 -55.44 -35.09 -50.34
N ARG A 4 -55.10 -33.83 -50.70
CA ARG A 4 -55.83 -33.02 -51.68
C ARG A 4 -55.57 -33.44 -53.13
N ASP A 5 -54.38 -33.94 -53.43
CA ASP A 5 -53.99 -34.33 -54.78
C ASP A 5 -54.69 -35.64 -55.21
N LEU A 6 -54.91 -36.54 -54.24
CA LEU A 6 -55.64 -37.79 -54.48
C LEU A 6 -57.12 -37.54 -54.82
N LYS A 7 -57.77 -36.57 -54.16
CA LYS A 7 -59.18 -36.22 -54.45
C LYS A 7 -59.36 -35.60 -55.84
N LYS A 8 -58.43 -34.76 -56.28
CA LYS A 8 -58.45 -34.22 -57.66
C LYS A 8 -58.21 -35.32 -58.69
N PHE A 9 -57.26 -36.21 -58.44
CA PHE A 9 -56.98 -37.36 -59.32
C PHE A 9 -58.20 -38.29 -59.46
N VAL A 10 -58.83 -38.68 -58.33
CA VAL A 10 -59.99 -39.58 -58.35
C VAL A 10 -61.22 -38.93 -59.01
N ASN A 11 -61.47 -37.64 -58.79
CA ASN A 11 -62.60 -36.95 -59.41
C ASN A 11 -62.40 -36.70 -60.92
N TYR A 12 -61.16 -36.45 -61.36
CA TYR A 12 -60.83 -36.32 -62.78
C TYR A 12 -61.06 -37.65 -63.53
N HIS A 13 -60.69 -38.78 -62.91
CA HIS A 13 -60.91 -40.09 -63.53
C HIS A 13 -62.34 -40.64 -63.36
N ARG A 14 -63.11 -40.21 -62.35
CA ARG A 14 -64.54 -40.55 -62.25
C ARG A 14 -65.42 -39.81 -63.26
N THR A 15 -65.04 -38.60 -63.64
CA THR A 15 -65.80 -37.80 -64.62
C THR A 15 -65.42 -38.12 -66.08
N ALA A 16 -64.19 -38.59 -66.33
CA ALA A 16 -63.79 -39.17 -67.60
C ALA A 16 -64.43 -40.55 -67.88
N ILE A 17 -64.90 -41.23 -66.84
CA ILE A 17 -65.67 -42.49 -66.93
C ILE A 17 -67.14 -42.17 -66.63
N GLY A 18 -67.68 -41.21 -67.37
CA GLY A 18 -69.08 -40.85 -67.37
C GLY A 18 -69.68 -41.14 -68.74
N ALA A 19 -70.66 -42.04 -68.76
CA ALA A 19 -71.59 -42.33 -69.84
C ALA A 19 -71.07 -43.17 -71.04
N SER A 20 -71.86 -44.20 -71.34
CA SER A 20 -71.93 -44.97 -72.59
C SER A 20 -70.69 -45.75 -73.03
N ASP A 21 -70.38 -46.86 -72.34
CA ASP A 21 -69.87 -48.03 -73.07
C ASP A 21 -70.05 -49.33 -72.27
N ASN A 22 -71.29 -49.84 -72.26
CA ASN A 22 -71.58 -51.23 -71.86
C ASN A 22 -70.87 -52.25 -72.77
N THR A 23 -70.22 -51.80 -73.84
CA THR A 23 -69.47 -52.61 -74.81
C THR A 23 -68.26 -53.33 -74.21
N LEU A 24 -67.67 -52.81 -73.13
CA LEU A 24 -66.50 -53.45 -72.48
C LEU A 24 -66.93 -54.57 -71.53
N VAL A 25 -68.06 -54.40 -70.84
CA VAL A 25 -68.66 -55.41 -69.95
C VAL A 25 -69.31 -56.54 -70.76
N THR A 26 -69.99 -56.22 -71.87
CA THR A 26 -70.54 -57.26 -72.78
C THR A 26 -69.44 -58.01 -73.53
N ARG A 27 -68.36 -57.36 -73.98
CA ARG A 27 -67.20 -58.06 -74.57
C ARG A 27 -66.52 -59.03 -73.60
N LEU A 28 -66.48 -58.70 -72.32
CA LEU A 28 -65.90 -59.56 -71.28
C LEU A 28 -66.81 -60.76 -70.98
N ALA A 29 -68.14 -60.56 -71.02
CA ALA A 29 -69.13 -61.62 -70.86
C ALA A 29 -69.18 -62.58 -72.06
N ASP A 30 -68.93 -62.06 -73.29
CA ASP A 30 -68.90 -62.84 -74.54
C ASP A 30 -67.51 -63.45 -74.87
N GLY A 31 -66.53 -63.32 -73.96
CA GLY A 31 -65.21 -63.96 -74.10
C GLY A 31 -64.25 -63.32 -75.12
N HIS A 32 -64.54 -62.10 -75.60
CA HIS A 32 -63.69 -61.41 -76.56
C HIS A 32 -62.65 -60.52 -75.85
N ALA A 33 -61.40 -61.00 -75.77
CA ALA A 33 -60.27 -60.22 -75.25
C ALA A 33 -59.89 -59.06 -76.21
N SER A 34 -59.62 -57.88 -75.64
CA SER A 34 -59.16 -56.70 -76.40
C SER A 34 -57.80 -56.96 -77.06
N LYS A 35 -57.71 -56.79 -78.39
CA LYS A 35 -56.47 -56.92 -79.16
C LYS A 35 -55.47 -55.76 -78.97
N GLN A 36 -55.84 -54.71 -78.23
CA GLN A 36 -54.99 -53.53 -78.04
C GLN A 36 -53.94 -53.67 -76.93
N TYR A 37 -54.12 -54.60 -76.00
CA TYR A 37 -53.20 -54.79 -74.88
C TYR A 37 -52.54 -56.16 -74.98
N LYS A 38 -51.21 -56.18 -75.10
CA LYS A 38 -50.43 -57.41 -75.04
C LYS A 38 -50.57 -58.00 -73.63
N PRO A 39 -50.73 -59.33 -73.48
CA PRO A 39 -50.77 -59.95 -72.16
C PRO A 39 -49.50 -59.58 -71.38
N ILE A 40 -49.67 -58.99 -70.20
CA ILE A 40 -48.55 -58.65 -69.32
C ILE A 40 -48.02 -59.95 -68.76
N ASP A 41 -46.78 -60.27 -69.09
CA ASP A 41 -46.08 -61.41 -68.52
C ASP A 41 -45.69 -61.10 -67.07
N TYR A 42 -46.59 -61.43 -66.16
CA TYR A 42 -46.39 -61.26 -64.72
C TYR A 42 -45.16 -62.01 -64.21
N SER A 43 -44.76 -63.12 -64.86
CA SER A 43 -43.56 -63.86 -64.49
C SER A 43 -42.30 -63.04 -64.79
N LYS A 44 -42.26 -62.37 -65.96
CA LYS A 44 -41.17 -61.46 -66.34
C LYS A 44 -41.13 -60.22 -65.46
N LEU A 45 -42.28 -59.65 -65.09
CA LEU A 45 -42.34 -58.49 -64.18
C LEU A 45 -41.89 -58.86 -62.76
N GLN A 46 -42.28 -60.04 -62.27
CA GLN A 46 -41.85 -60.55 -60.97
C GLN A 46 -40.34 -60.82 -60.98
N ALA A 47 -39.79 -61.41 -62.05
CA ALA A 47 -38.35 -61.59 -62.22
C ALA A 47 -37.60 -60.25 -62.24
N LEU A 48 -38.10 -59.24 -62.96
CA LEU A 48 -37.52 -57.89 -62.96
C LEU A 48 -37.57 -57.24 -61.56
N THR A 49 -38.67 -57.42 -60.83
CA THR A 49 -38.83 -56.90 -59.48
C THR A 49 -37.89 -57.59 -58.49
N GLN A 50 -37.74 -58.92 -58.59
CA GLN A 50 -36.76 -59.68 -57.80
C GLN A 50 -35.32 -59.24 -58.10
N VAL A 51 -34.98 -59.00 -59.36
CA VAL A 51 -33.66 -58.48 -59.76
C VAL A 51 -33.43 -57.09 -59.18
N LYS A 52 -34.43 -56.19 -59.24
CA LYS A 52 -34.32 -54.84 -58.65
C LYS A 52 -34.25 -54.88 -57.12
N ARG A 53 -35.00 -55.78 -56.46
CA ARG A 53 -34.92 -56.01 -55.01
C ARG A 53 -33.54 -56.53 -54.61
N ALA A 54 -33.03 -57.56 -55.28
CA ALA A 54 -31.69 -58.08 -55.05
C ALA A 54 -30.59 -57.04 -55.30
N ALA A 55 -30.76 -56.15 -56.29
CA ALA A 55 -29.85 -55.02 -56.50
C ALA A 55 -29.93 -53.98 -55.37
N GLY A 56 -31.12 -53.70 -54.85
CA GLY A 56 -31.34 -52.87 -53.67
C GLY A 56 -30.70 -53.46 -52.41
N ASP A 57 -30.89 -54.76 -52.16
CA ASP A 57 -30.31 -55.47 -51.01
C ASP A 57 -28.77 -55.47 -51.08
N ARG A 58 -28.18 -55.64 -52.26
CA ARG A 58 -26.73 -55.49 -52.46
C ARG A 58 -26.25 -54.07 -52.16
N ALA A 59 -27.02 -53.05 -52.52
CA ALA A 59 -26.69 -51.67 -52.22
C ALA A 59 -26.77 -51.39 -50.70
N LEU A 60 -27.80 -51.91 -50.02
CA LEU A 60 -27.92 -51.82 -48.55
C LEU A 60 -26.77 -52.54 -47.84
N GLN A 61 -26.44 -53.77 -48.23
CA GLN A 61 -25.28 -54.49 -47.67
C GLN A 61 -23.96 -53.74 -47.88
N LYS A 62 -23.81 -53.04 -49.02
CA LYS A 62 -22.64 -52.20 -49.26
C LYS A 62 -22.61 -50.98 -48.34
N ILE A 63 -23.76 -50.33 -48.11
CA ILE A 63 -23.90 -49.21 -47.17
C ILE A 63 -23.59 -49.67 -45.74
N GLU A 64 -24.13 -50.82 -45.32
CA GLU A 64 -23.86 -51.42 -44.00
C GLU A 64 -22.36 -51.68 -43.82
N LYS A 65 -21.70 -52.34 -44.77
CA LYS A 65 -20.25 -52.59 -44.73
C LYS A 65 -19.43 -51.29 -44.64
N ILE A 66 -19.80 -50.26 -45.41
CA ILE A 66 -19.13 -48.94 -45.33
C ILE A 66 -19.37 -48.30 -43.95
N SER A 67 -20.57 -48.43 -43.40
CA SER A 67 -20.91 -47.90 -42.08
C SER A 67 -20.14 -48.59 -40.96
N GLU A 68 -19.97 -49.91 -41.03
CA GLU A 68 -19.19 -50.71 -40.09
C GLU A 68 -17.70 -50.37 -40.19
N ALA A 69 -17.15 -50.31 -41.40
CA ALA A 69 -15.76 -49.90 -41.63
C ALA A 69 -15.51 -48.48 -41.08
N ARG A 70 -16.47 -47.56 -41.25
CA ARG A 70 -16.39 -46.21 -40.67
C ARG A 70 -16.44 -46.23 -39.14
N LYS A 71 -17.29 -47.07 -38.53
CA LYS A 71 -17.34 -47.24 -37.07
C LYS A 71 -16.00 -47.77 -36.53
N ILE A 72 -15.45 -48.82 -37.16
CA ILE A 72 -14.17 -49.42 -36.78
C ILE A 72 -13.04 -48.39 -36.93
N SER A 73 -12.98 -47.67 -38.05
CA SER A 73 -11.97 -46.64 -38.27
C SER A 73 -12.08 -45.50 -37.24
N LYS A 74 -13.30 -45.09 -36.89
CA LYS A 74 -13.52 -44.09 -35.83
C LYS A 74 -13.02 -44.58 -34.48
N GLU A 75 -13.29 -45.83 -34.14
CA GLU A 75 -12.86 -46.47 -32.89
C GLU A 75 -11.33 -46.60 -32.84
N GLN A 76 -10.69 -47.03 -33.93
CA GLN A 76 -9.23 -47.11 -34.03
C GLN A 76 -8.57 -45.75 -33.85
N ASN A 77 -9.11 -44.70 -34.48
CA ASN A 77 -8.62 -43.34 -34.32
C ASN A 77 -8.75 -42.85 -32.88
N LEU A 78 -9.88 -43.15 -32.22
CA LEU A 78 -10.11 -42.80 -30.82
C LEU A 78 -9.13 -43.51 -29.88
N MET A 79 -8.91 -44.81 -30.09
CA MET A 79 -7.92 -45.58 -29.34
C MET A 79 -6.50 -45.07 -29.57
N GLN A 80 -6.16 -44.64 -30.78
CA GLN A 80 -4.86 -44.03 -31.08
C GLN A 80 -4.68 -42.69 -30.35
N GLN A 81 -5.75 -41.88 -30.25
CA GLN A 81 -5.73 -40.66 -29.45
C GLN A 81 -5.49 -40.95 -27.97
N HIS A 82 -6.21 -41.91 -27.38
CA HIS A 82 -5.99 -42.32 -25.99
C HIS A 82 -4.56 -42.81 -25.74
N LYS A 83 -4.04 -43.67 -26.62
CA LYS A 83 -2.65 -44.15 -26.55
C LYS A 83 -1.64 -43.00 -26.61
N SER A 84 -1.87 -42.01 -27.46
CA SER A 84 -1.00 -40.84 -27.56
C SER A 84 -1.04 -39.99 -26.28
N CYS A 85 -2.22 -39.79 -25.69
CA CYS A 85 -2.36 -39.07 -24.41
C CYS A 85 -1.60 -39.80 -23.30
N TRP A 86 -1.83 -41.10 -23.18
CA TRP A 86 -1.19 -41.92 -22.15
C TRP A 86 0.33 -41.96 -22.29
N PHE A 87 0.85 -42.09 -23.52
CA PHE A 87 2.29 -42.06 -23.77
C PHE A 87 2.92 -40.71 -23.38
N LYS A 88 2.26 -39.59 -23.69
CA LYS A 88 2.72 -38.26 -23.27
C LYS A 88 2.73 -38.13 -21.75
N GLU A 89 1.68 -38.60 -21.10
CA GLU A 89 1.56 -38.54 -19.65
C GLU A 89 2.59 -39.42 -18.96
N GLN A 90 2.87 -40.61 -19.49
CA GLN A 90 3.95 -41.47 -18.99
C GLN A 90 5.30 -40.76 -19.05
N ILE A 91 5.60 -40.05 -20.15
CA ILE A 91 6.83 -39.24 -20.26
C ILE A 91 6.84 -38.12 -19.21
N ARG A 92 5.72 -37.41 -19.05
CA ARG A 92 5.59 -36.32 -18.08
C ARG A 92 5.81 -36.81 -16.65
N LEU A 93 5.14 -37.90 -16.26
CA LEU A 93 5.26 -38.51 -14.94
C LEU A 93 6.68 -39.04 -14.69
N ASN A 94 7.29 -39.71 -15.66
CA ASN A 94 8.69 -40.15 -15.55
C ASN A 94 9.65 -38.97 -15.37
N SER A 95 9.43 -37.87 -16.08
CA SER A 95 10.22 -36.66 -15.92
C SER A 95 10.02 -36.02 -14.54
N MET A 96 8.78 -35.96 -14.06
CA MET A 96 8.46 -35.41 -12.73
C MET A 96 9.06 -36.28 -11.62
N MET A 97 8.90 -37.60 -11.73
CA MET A 97 9.50 -38.57 -10.81
C MET A 97 11.01 -38.39 -10.73
N LYS A 98 11.70 -38.30 -11.87
CA LYS A 98 13.14 -38.02 -11.89
C LYS A 98 13.50 -36.70 -11.21
N LYS A 99 12.72 -35.64 -11.43
CA LYS A 99 12.95 -34.34 -10.80
C LYS A 99 12.78 -34.42 -9.28
N LEU A 100 11.69 -34.99 -8.80
CA LEU A 100 11.44 -35.16 -7.37
C LEU A 100 12.49 -36.07 -6.72
N GLN A 101 12.89 -37.15 -7.41
CA GLN A 101 13.97 -38.02 -6.94
C GLN A 101 15.28 -37.23 -6.78
N THR A 102 15.64 -36.38 -7.76
CA THR A 102 16.84 -35.54 -7.63
C THR A 102 16.74 -34.51 -6.49
N GLU A 103 15.54 -34.02 -6.17
CA GLU A 103 15.32 -33.14 -5.02
C GLU A 103 15.49 -33.89 -3.69
N ILE A 104 14.95 -35.12 -3.60
CA ILE A 104 15.12 -36.01 -2.43
C ILE A 104 16.58 -36.41 -2.26
N ASP A 105 17.25 -36.85 -3.32
CA ASP A 105 18.67 -37.20 -3.31
C ASP A 105 19.53 -35.98 -2.93
N GLY A 106 19.08 -34.78 -3.31
CA GLY A 106 19.68 -33.50 -2.93
C GLY A 106 19.57 -33.18 -1.43
N LEU A 107 18.69 -33.86 -0.68
CA LEU A 107 18.55 -33.71 0.78
C LEU A 107 19.32 -34.80 1.55
N ARG A 108 19.76 -35.88 0.87
CA ARG A 108 20.48 -37.01 1.46
C ARG A 108 21.90 -36.59 1.92
N PRO A 109 22.47 -37.22 2.98
CA PRO A 109 23.80 -36.87 3.48
C PRO A 109 24.88 -36.93 2.39
N GLY A 110 25.63 -35.84 2.20
CA GLY A 110 26.69 -35.73 1.18
C GLY A 110 26.34 -34.85 -0.03
N SER A 111 25.11 -34.35 -0.11
CA SER A 111 24.69 -33.34 -1.10
C SER A 111 25.10 -31.91 -0.69
N PRO A 112 25.29 -30.96 -1.63
CA PRO A 112 25.64 -29.56 -1.34
C PRO A 112 24.63 -28.77 -0.47
N LEU A 113 23.41 -29.26 -0.28
CA LEU A 113 22.32 -28.63 0.50
C LEU A 113 22.24 -29.18 1.94
N ASN A 114 23.39 -29.38 2.60
CA ASN A 114 23.46 -29.95 3.95
C ASN A 114 22.82 -29.04 5.01
N HIS A 115 21.57 -29.32 5.38
CA HIS A 115 20.97 -28.83 6.61
C HIS A 115 21.29 -29.80 7.75
N THR A 116 22.07 -29.36 8.75
CA THR A 116 22.54 -30.19 9.88
C THR A 116 21.42 -30.95 10.58
N SER A 117 20.22 -30.38 10.66
CA SER A 117 19.05 -30.97 11.33
C SER A 117 18.40 -32.14 10.58
N LEU A 118 18.58 -32.28 9.26
CA LEU A 118 17.98 -33.37 8.48
C LEU A 118 18.92 -34.58 8.34
N LYS A 119 20.21 -34.39 8.64
CA LYS A 119 21.23 -35.42 8.49
C LYS A 119 20.98 -36.63 9.41
N GLU A 120 20.59 -36.36 10.65
CA GLU A 120 20.25 -37.41 11.64
C GLU A 120 19.02 -38.20 11.19
N PHE A 121 17.98 -37.50 10.72
CA PHE A 121 16.77 -38.13 10.17
C PHE A 121 17.06 -39.06 8.99
N PHE A 122 17.87 -38.62 8.00
CA PHE A 122 18.21 -39.48 6.87
C PHE A 122 19.12 -40.66 7.25
N HIS A 123 19.98 -40.48 8.26
CA HIS A 123 20.79 -41.58 8.76
C HIS A 123 19.92 -42.65 9.45
N ASP A 124 18.94 -42.22 10.24
CA ASP A 124 17.97 -43.13 10.85
C ASP A 124 17.17 -43.87 9.77
N LEU A 125 16.74 -43.17 8.71
CA LEU A 125 16.07 -43.81 7.56
C LEU A 125 16.94 -44.84 6.85
N GLU A 126 18.23 -44.58 6.65
CA GLU A 126 19.16 -45.55 6.05
C GLU A 126 19.32 -46.80 6.93
N ILE A 127 19.33 -46.63 8.26
CA ILE A 127 19.35 -47.75 9.21
C ILE A 127 18.05 -48.56 9.10
N TYR A 128 16.89 -47.91 9.08
CA TYR A 128 15.60 -48.58 8.91
C TYR A 128 15.48 -49.28 7.54
N GLU A 129 15.97 -48.68 6.46
CA GLU A 129 16.04 -49.29 5.13
C GLU A 129 16.87 -50.59 5.17
N GLY A 130 18.02 -50.56 5.84
CA GLY A 130 18.85 -51.75 6.06
C GLY A 130 18.13 -52.85 6.85
N ILE A 131 17.46 -52.49 7.96
CA ILE A 131 16.68 -53.46 8.76
C ILE A 131 15.55 -54.08 7.93
N LEU A 132 14.81 -53.26 7.19
CA LEU A 132 13.72 -53.73 6.34
C LEU A 132 14.22 -54.63 5.20
N ASP A 133 15.37 -54.32 4.62
CA ASP A 133 15.99 -55.17 3.60
C ASP A 133 16.42 -56.53 4.19
N GLU A 134 16.98 -56.55 5.40
CA GLU A 134 17.33 -57.77 6.11
C GLU A 134 16.08 -58.62 6.41
N GLU A 135 15.04 -58.02 7.00
CA GLU A 135 13.76 -58.67 7.28
C GLU A 135 13.08 -59.19 6.01
N MET A 136 13.08 -58.40 4.93
CA MET A 136 12.53 -58.80 3.63
C MET A 136 13.31 -59.96 3.02
N ASN A 137 14.63 -59.98 3.14
CA ASN A 137 15.47 -61.07 2.67
C ASN A 137 15.25 -62.34 3.50
N GLU A 138 15.12 -62.23 4.82
CA GLU A 138 14.76 -63.36 5.69
C GLU A 138 13.37 -63.89 5.36
N PHE A 139 12.38 -63.00 5.18
CA PHE A 139 11.03 -63.38 4.77
C PHE A 139 11.02 -64.12 3.44
N LYS A 140 11.74 -63.63 2.43
CA LYS A 140 11.89 -64.31 1.12
C LYS A 140 12.52 -65.69 1.28
N LYS A 141 13.57 -65.82 2.08
CA LYS A 141 14.20 -67.12 2.38
C LYS A 141 13.25 -68.10 3.05
N CYS A 142 12.37 -67.62 3.94
CA CYS A 142 11.43 -68.50 4.64
C CYS A 142 10.18 -68.85 3.84
N THR A 143 9.77 -68.03 2.86
CA THR A 143 8.47 -68.18 2.18
C THR A 143 8.55 -68.43 0.69
N VAL A 144 9.56 -67.89 0.00
CA VAL A 144 9.71 -67.94 -1.46
C VAL A 144 10.68 -69.06 -1.85
N ASP A 145 11.84 -69.15 -1.20
CA ASP A 145 12.87 -70.15 -1.52
C ASP A 145 12.34 -71.60 -1.38
N PRO A 146 11.57 -71.97 -0.33
CA PRO A 146 11.02 -73.33 -0.22
C PRO A 146 10.03 -73.69 -1.33
N ILE A 147 9.38 -72.70 -1.94
CA ILE A 147 8.48 -72.92 -3.09
C ILE A 147 9.29 -73.17 -4.37
N TRP A 148 10.42 -72.47 -4.52
CA TRP A 148 11.35 -72.72 -5.62
C TRP A 148 12.02 -74.08 -5.48
N ASP A 149 12.51 -74.42 -4.29
CA ASP A 149 13.10 -75.72 -3.99
C ASP A 149 12.08 -76.84 -4.26
N LEU A 150 10.83 -76.71 -3.76
CA LEU A 150 9.77 -77.67 -4.06
C LEU A 150 9.49 -77.78 -5.57
N ARG A 151 9.52 -76.66 -6.31
CA ARG A 151 9.33 -76.68 -7.76
C ARG A 151 10.45 -77.45 -8.47
N GLU A 152 11.70 -77.26 -8.05
CA GLU A 152 12.86 -77.96 -8.59
C GLU A 152 12.84 -79.45 -8.23
N ASP A 153 12.55 -79.78 -6.99
CA ASP A 153 12.38 -81.15 -6.51
C ASP A 153 11.28 -81.89 -7.27
N LEU A 154 10.14 -81.23 -7.50
CA LEU A 154 9.05 -81.79 -8.31
C LEU A 154 9.46 -81.99 -9.77
N GLN A 155 10.22 -81.06 -10.35
CA GLN A 155 10.73 -81.22 -11.72
C GLN A 155 11.70 -82.40 -11.83
N PHE A 156 12.60 -82.55 -10.87
CA PHE A 156 13.54 -83.65 -10.80
C PHE A 156 12.81 -84.99 -10.62
N TRP A 157 11.90 -85.06 -9.63
CA TRP A 157 11.12 -86.26 -9.33
C TRP A 157 10.24 -86.69 -10.50
N LEU A 158 9.59 -85.74 -11.19
CA LEU A 158 8.81 -86.02 -12.40
C LEU A 158 9.69 -86.47 -13.57
N GLY A 159 10.94 -86.00 -13.65
CA GLY A 159 11.92 -86.43 -14.64
C GLY A 159 12.33 -87.89 -14.46
N GLU A 160 12.66 -88.30 -13.23
CA GLU A 160 13.09 -89.67 -12.91
C GLU A 160 11.95 -90.69 -12.93
N ASN A 161 10.76 -90.30 -12.47
CA ASN A 161 9.62 -91.22 -12.30
C ASN A 161 8.62 -91.19 -13.46
N ARG A 162 8.88 -90.44 -14.54
CA ARG A 162 7.94 -90.27 -15.66
C ARG A 162 7.47 -91.59 -16.27
N GLU A 163 8.39 -92.50 -16.55
CA GLU A 163 8.08 -93.80 -17.17
C GLU A 163 7.39 -94.75 -16.18
N ARG A 164 7.79 -94.71 -14.91
CA ARG A 164 7.20 -95.52 -13.83
C ARG A 164 5.78 -95.08 -13.47
N LEU A 165 5.48 -93.78 -13.58
CA LEU A 165 4.14 -93.22 -13.42
C LEU A 165 3.20 -93.66 -14.55
N LEU A 166 3.69 -93.70 -15.79
CA LEU A 166 2.91 -94.19 -16.94
C LEU A 166 2.59 -95.69 -16.84
N MET A 167 3.47 -96.46 -16.21
CA MET A 167 3.29 -97.90 -15.96
C MET A 167 2.45 -98.21 -14.72
N GLY A 168 2.14 -97.21 -13.87
CA GLY A 168 1.27 -97.36 -12.70
C GLY A 168 1.94 -97.90 -11.43
N ASP A 169 3.27 -98.08 -11.42
CA ASP A 169 4.02 -98.70 -10.32
C ASP A 169 4.24 -97.79 -9.09
N VAL A 170 4.07 -96.46 -9.24
CA VAL A 170 4.48 -95.44 -8.25
C VAL A 170 3.27 -94.68 -7.65
N HIS A 171 2.10 -95.32 -7.63
CA HIS A 171 0.83 -94.64 -7.28
C HIS A 171 0.76 -94.12 -5.83
N LYS A 172 1.47 -94.77 -4.88
CA LYS A 172 1.54 -94.33 -3.48
C LYS A 172 2.45 -93.11 -3.30
N GLU A 173 3.68 -93.19 -3.79
CA GLU A 173 4.65 -92.08 -3.71
C GLU A 173 4.14 -90.83 -4.45
N HIS A 174 3.45 -91.01 -5.59
CA HIS A 174 2.78 -89.91 -6.29
C HIS A 174 1.66 -89.27 -5.44
N SER A 175 0.90 -90.08 -4.70
CA SER A 175 -0.15 -89.57 -3.81
C SER A 175 0.45 -88.77 -2.65
N ASP A 176 1.55 -89.26 -2.07
CA ASP A 176 2.26 -88.59 -0.98
C ASP A 176 2.84 -87.24 -1.45
N VAL A 177 3.39 -87.19 -2.67
CA VAL A 177 3.88 -85.94 -3.30
C VAL A 177 2.73 -84.95 -3.53
N LEU A 178 1.55 -85.40 -3.98
CA LEU A 178 0.38 -84.52 -4.14
C LEU A 178 -0.12 -83.98 -2.80
N GLU A 179 -0.07 -84.78 -1.73
CA GLU A 179 -0.44 -84.36 -0.38
C GLU A 179 0.49 -83.23 0.10
N VAL A 180 1.81 -83.40 -0.06
CA VAL A 180 2.81 -82.36 0.24
C VAL A 180 2.54 -81.08 -0.56
N VAL A 181 2.27 -81.19 -1.86
CA VAL A 181 1.93 -80.02 -2.70
C VAL A 181 0.64 -79.33 -2.25
N SER A 182 -0.38 -80.10 -1.84
CA SER A 182 -1.63 -79.55 -1.33
C SER A 182 -1.45 -78.82 0.01
N SER A 183 -0.57 -79.35 0.87
CA SER A 183 -0.19 -78.74 2.15
C SER A 183 0.54 -77.41 1.93
N VAL A 184 1.56 -77.39 1.05
CA VAL A 184 2.32 -76.17 0.73
C VAL A 184 1.44 -75.10 0.08
N LYS A 185 0.52 -75.47 -0.83
CA LYS A 185 -0.47 -74.54 -1.38
C LYS A 185 -1.37 -73.91 -0.30
N SER A 186 -1.76 -74.70 0.70
CA SER A 186 -2.58 -74.23 1.82
C SER A 186 -1.79 -73.29 2.74
N GLN A 187 -0.52 -73.61 3.01
CA GLN A 187 0.39 -72.75 3.76
C GLN A 187 0.65 -71.42 3.03
N GLN A 188 0.95 -71.47 1.74
CA GLN A 188 1.15 -70.27 0.92
C GLN A 188 -0.10 -69.39 0.90
N LYS A 189 -1.29 -69.99 0.76
CA LYS A 189 -2.55 -69.25 0.84
C LYS A 189 -2.72 -68.55 2.19
N SER A 190 -2.41 -69.24 3.30
CA SER A 190 -2.44 -68.65 4.64
C SER A 190 -1.49 -67.47 4.78
N VAL A 191 -0.26 -67.58 4.25
CA VAL A 191 0.71 -66.46 4.23
C VAL A 191 0.17 -65.28 3.40
N ILE A 192 -0.36 -65.51 2.21
CA ILE A 192 -0.94 -64.46 1.36
C ILE A 192 -2.13 -63.77 2.05
N ASP A 193 -3.00 -64.54 2.70
CA ASP A 193 -4.17 -63.98 3.38
C ASP A 193 -3.74 -63.14 4.60
N LYS A 194 -2.69 -63.56 5.34
CA LYS A 194 -2.08 -62.73 6.40
C LYS A 194 -1.47 -61.44 5.86
N LEU A 195 -0.67 -61.53 4.79
CA LEU A 195 -0.07 -60.35 4.15
C LEU A 195 -1.12 -59.35 3.66
N LYS A 196 -2.25 -59.82 3.13
CA LYS A 196 -3.37 -58.95 2.76
C LYS A 196 -3.99 -58.25 3.97
N LEU A 197 -4.12 -58.94 5.09
CA LEU A 197 -4.63 -58.33 6.33
C LEU A 197 -3.66 -57.27 6.85
N GLU A 198 -2.36 -57.58 6.88
CA GLU A 198 -1.31 -56.63 7.27
C GLU A 198 -1.27 -55.43 6.32
N GLN A 199 -1.34 -55.66 5.01
CA GLN A 199 -1.43 -54.59 4.01
C GLN A 199 -2.64 -53.70 4.27
N ASN A 200 -3.83 -54.28 4.43
CA ASN A 200 -5.05 -53.51 4.68
C ASN A 200 -4.93 -52.70 5.99
N HIS A 201 -4.34 -53.30 7.03
CA HIS A 201 -4.13 -52.61 8.30
C HIS A 201 -3.17 -51.43 8.16
N LEU A 202 -2.05 -51.60 7.46
CA LEU A 202 -1.11 -50.53 7.14
C LEU A 202 -1.74 -49.45 6.28
N GLU A 203 -2.55 -49.82 5.29
CA GLU A 203 -3.33 -48.87 4.47
C GLU A 203 -4.29 -48.07 5.35
N GLU A 204 -5.02 -48.70 6.29
CA GLU A 204 -5.89 -48.01 7.25
C GLU A 204 -5.12 -47.06 8.17
N GLU A 205 -3.95 -47.46 8.67
CA GLU A 205 -3.07 -46.60 9.47
C GLU A 205 -2.59 -45.39 8.65
N LEU A 206 -2.10 -45.63 7.44
CA LEU A 206 -1.67 -44.59 6.50
C LEU A 206 -2.82 -43.65 6.15
N GLU A 207 -4.04 -44.14 5.97
CA GLU A 207 -5.22 -43.32 5.76
C GLU A 207 -5.59 -42.47 6.99
N GLY A 208 -5.39 -43.00 8.19
CA GLY A 208 -5.49 -42.27 9.45
C GLY A 208 -4.51 -41.08 9.51
N PHE A 209 -3.29 -41.26 9.00
CA PHE A 209 -2.30 -40.18 8.87
C PHE A 209 -2.60 -39.25 7.66
N SER A 210 -3.17 -39.78 6.58
CA SER A 210 -3.39 -39.09 5.30
C SER A 210 -4.66 -38.23 5.24
N SER A 211 -5.54 -38.33 6.24
CA SER A 211 -6.86 -37.70 6.26
C SER A 211 -6.86 -36.17 6.06
N HIS A 212 -5.70 -35.48 5.98
CA HIS A 212 -5.65 -34.03 5.85
C HIS A 212 -4.73 -33.45 4.74
N GLN A 213 -3.92 -34.22 3.97
CA GLN A 213 -2.81 -33.54 3.25
C GLN A 213 -2.40 -33.96 1.83
N MET A 214 -2.79 -35.09 1.24
CA MET A 214 -2.00 -35.58 0.09
C MET A 214 -2.60 -35.52 -1.33
N ILE A 215 -3.88 -35.19 -1.56
CA ILE A 215 -4.44 -35.27 -2.93
C ILE A 215 -4.94 -33.93 -3.49
N VAL A 216 -4.90 -32.86 -2.71
CA VAL A 216 -5.16 -31.51 -3.23
C VAL A 216 -3.98 -30.63 -2.85
N ILE A 217 -3.15 -30.28 -3.83
CA ILE A 217 -2.22 -29.15 -3.87
C ILE A 217 -1.23 -29.09 -2.67
N PRO A 218 0.09 -29.30 -2.89
CA PRO A 218 1.13 -29.20 -1.84
C PRO A 218 1.17 -27.89 -1.03
N SER A 219 0.48 -26.84 -1.48
CA SER A 219 0.36 -25.54 -0.79
C SER A 219 -0.58 -25.54 0.43
N LEU A 220 -1.27 -26.64 0.73
CA LEU A 220 -2.25 -26.71 1.83
C LEU A 220 -1.64 -27.00 3.21
N ALA A 221 -0.41 -27.52 3.27
CA ALA A 221 0.24 -27.88 4.53
C ALA A 221 0.56 -26.66 5.41
N GLU A 222 0.85 -25.50 4.82
CA GLU A 222 1.16 -24.26 5.56
C GLU A 222 -0.08 -23.53 6.11
N VAL A 223 -1.29 -23.95 5.74
CA VAL A 223 -2.52 -23.15 5.93
C VAL A 223 -3.41 -23.68 7.06
N ASN A 224 -3.12 -24.86 7.61
CA ASN A 224 -4.04 -25.58 8.50
C ASN A 224 -3.91 -25.25 10.00
N THR A 225 -3.02 -24.35 10.41
CA THR A 225 -2.83 -23.99 11.83
C THR A 225 -2.74 -22.48 12.03
N PHE A 226 -3.78 -21.74 11.66
CA PHE A 226 -3.91 -20.34 12.10
C PHE A 226 -4.24 -20.31 13.59
N LYS A 227 -3.33 -19.76 14.38
CA LYS A 227 -3.62 -19.35 15.76
C LYS A 227 -4.51 -18.11 15.69
N THR A 228 -5.80 -18.29 15.95
CA THR A 228 -6.78 -17.22 16.14
C THR A 228 -6.49 -16.46 17.44
N GLY A 229 -6.90 -15.19 17.50
CA GLY A 229 -6.65 -14.28 18.61
C GLY A 229 -5.43 -13.39 18.39
N ILE A 230 -5.02 -12.71 19.45
CA ILE A 230 -3.92 -11.75 19.41
C ILE A 230 -2.58 -12.51 19.38
N PRO A 231 -1.69 -12.24 18.40
CA PRO A 231 -0.35 -12.82 18.36
C PRO A 231 0.45 -12.48 19.62
N LEU A 232 1.33 -13.39 20.06
CA LEU A 232 2.22 -13.14 21.22
C LEU A 232 3.15 -11.95 20.94
N GLU A 233 3.63 -11.86 19.70
CA GLU A 233 4.46 -10.76 19.22
C GLU A 233 3.78 -9.40 19.43
N ALA A 234 2.45 -9.33 19.24
CA ALA A 234 1.68 -8.10 19.45
C ALA A 234 1.41 -7.80 20.93
N GLN A 235 1.27 -8.83 21.76
CA GLN A 235 1.05 -8.68 23.21
C GLN A 235 2.30 -8.16 23.94
N GLU A 236 3.47 -8.64 23.50
CA GLU A 236 4.78 -8.25 24.04
C GLU A 236 5.18 -6.82 23.69
N LEU A 237 4.52 -6.17 22.72
CA LEU A 237 4.80 -4.78 22.39
C LEU A 237 4.36 -3.82 23.52
N ASP A 238 5.27 -2.94 23.91
CA ASP A 238 5.01 -1.91 24.93
C ASP A 238 4.41 -0.65 24.30
N CYS A 239 3.36 -0.10 24.93
CA CYS A 239 2.70 1.13 24.53
C CYS A 239 2.57 2.06 25.76
N PRO A 240 2.85 3.38 25.63
CA PRO A 240 2.70 4.30 26.75
C PRO A 240 1.23 4.56 27.16
N ASP A 241 0.27 4.20 26.30
CA ASP A 241 -1.17 4.31 26.56
C ASP A 241 -1.83 2.92 26.49
N GLU A 242 -2.18 2.38 27.66
CA GLU A 242 -2.77 1.05 27.77
C GLU A 242 -4.16 0.96 27.12
N ALA A 243 -4.95 2.04 27.13
CA ALA A 243 -6.26 2.05 26.49
C ALA A 243 -6.14 2.00 24.95
N LEU A 244 -5.12 2.66 24.40
CA LEU A 244 -4.78 2.55 22.99
C LEU A 244 -4.31 1.13 22.65
N LYS A 245 -3.46 0.53 23.49
CA LYS A 245 -2.99 -0.86 23.32
C LYS A 245 -4.15 -1.84 23.24
N GLU A 246 -5.07 -1.81 24.20
CA GLU A 246 -6.24 -2.69 24.22
C GLU A 246 -7.11 -2.52 22.97
N SER A 247 -7.45 -1.27 22.60
CA SER A 247 -8.28 -0.98 21.43
C SER A 247 -7.64 -1.45 20.13
N VAL A 248 -6.33 -1.28 19.98
CA VAL A 248 -5.60 -1.63 18.76
C VAL A 248 -5.40 -3.15 18.65
N LEU A 249 -5.20 -3.85 19.78
CA LEU A 249 -5.12 -5.31 19.79
C LEU A 249 -6.48 -5.98 19.55
N GLU A 250 -7.59 -5.34 19.93
CA GLU A 250 -8.94 -5.87 19.63
C GLU A 250 -9.23 -5.99 18.12
N GLU A 251 -8.56 -5.19 17.29
CA GLU A 251 -8.65 -5.28 15.82
C GLU A 251 -8.25 -6.66 15.27
N PHE A 252 -7.35 -7.39 15.95
CA PHE A 252 -7.04 -8.79 15.57
C PHE A 252 -8.27 -9.69 15.71
N ASN A 253 -9.04 -9.54 16.78
CA ASN A 253 -10.25 -10.33 17.01
C ASN A 253 -11.35 -9.98 15.99
N LEU A 254 -11.46 -8.69 15.62
CA LEU A 254 -12.39 -8.25 14.59
C LEU A 254 -12.00 -8.80 13.20
N LEU A 255 -10.71 -8.78 12.89
CA LEU A 255 -10.17 -9.36 11.66
C LEU A 255 -10.45 -10.86 11.58
N ASP A 256 -10.20 -11.59 12.68
CA ASP A 256 -10.45 -13.03 12.77
C ASP A 256 -11.93 -13.35 12.57
N ARG A 257 -12.83 -12.66 13.27
CA ARG A 257 -14.29 -12.83 13.10
C ARG A 257 -14.75 -12.57 11.66
N LYS A 258 -14.18 -11.57 10.99
CA LYS A 258 -14.51 -11.25 9.60
C LYS A 258 -14.14 -12.40 8.66
N TYR A 259 -12.95 -12.97 8.84
CA TYR A 259 -12.47 -14.08 8.01
C TYR A 259 -13.17 -15.40 8.36
N GLU A 260 -13.44 -15.67 9.63
CA GLU A 260 -14.26 -16.79 10.08
C GLU A 260 -15.66 -16.75 9.47
N ALA A 261 -16.36 -15.62 9.57
CA ALA A 261 -17.69 -15.45 8.96
C ALA A 261 -17.65 -15.63 7.44
N HIS A 262 -16.57 -15.22 6.78
CA HIS A 262 -16.40 -15.43 5.34
C HIS A 262 -16.17 -16.92 5.00
N LEU A 263 -15.40 -17.64 5.82
CA LEU A 263 -15.22 -19.08 5.67
C LEU A 263 -16.51 -19.85 5.95
N GLU A 264 -17.28 -19.46 6.96
CA GLU A 264 -18.62 -20.00 7.23
C GLU A 264 -19.56 -19.77 6.04
N TYR A 265 -19.57 -18.56 5.48
CA TYR A 265 -20.32 -18.26 4.27
C TYR A 265 -19.91 -19.15 3.09
N LEU A 266 -18.61 -19.38 2.90
CA LEU A 266 -18.13 -20.31 1.86
C LEU A 266 -18.58 -21.74 2.14
N ASN A 267 -18.53 -22.20 3.39
CA ASN A 267 -19.01 -23.53 3.76
C ASN A 267 -20.51 -23.68 3.45
N VAL A 268 -21.34 -22.69 3.81
CA VAL A 268 -22.80 -22.70 3.53
C VAL A 268 -23.08 -22.61 2.03
N LYS A 269 -22.34 -21.78 1.29
CA LYS A 269 -22.51 -21.63 -0.16
C LYS A 269 -22.18 -22.92 -0.92
N TYR A 270 -21.25 -23.71 -0.40
CA TYR A 270 -20.76 -24.96 -0.99
C TYR A 270 -21.11 -26.18 -0.12
N ASP A 271 -22.22 -26.14 0.61
CA ASP A 271 -22.61 -27.17 1.59
C ASP A 271 -22.62 -28.58 0.98
N ASP A 272 -23.23 -28.73 -0.20
CA ASP A 272 -23.26 -29.99 -0.98
C ASP A 272 -21.87 -30.59 -1.27
N VAL A 273 -20.84 -29.74 -1.32
CA VAL A 273 -19.45 -30.13 -1.60
C VAL A 273 -18.69 -30.42 -0.30
N VAL A 274 -18.96 -29.64 0.75
CA VAL A 274 -18.31 -29.79 2.06
C VAL A 274 -18.80 -31.06 2.78
N CYS A 275 -20.09 -31.37 2.70
CA CYS A 275 -20.67 -32.55 3.35
C CYS A 275 -20.23 -33.87 2.71
N CYS A 276 -19.78 -33.85 1.46
CA CYS A 276 -19.45 -35.05 0.70
C CYS A 276 -18.03 -34.96 0.13
N PRO A 277 -16.99 -35.40 0.85
CA PRO A 277 -15.58 -35.27 0.44
C PRO A 277 -15.25 -35.87 -0.94
N TYR A 278 -16.06 -36.84 -1.40
CA TYR A 278 -15.90 -37.51 -2.69
C TYR A 278 -17.14 -37.40 -3.59
N GLY A 279 -18.06 -36.47 -3.33
CA GLY A 279 -19.24 -36.24 -4.18
C GLY A 279 -20.18 -37.44 -4.28
N ASN A 280 -20.38 -38.19 -3.19
CA ASN A 280 -21.13 -39.46 -3.14
C ASN A 280 -20.53 -40.62 -3.94
N TRP A 281 -19.24 -40.54 -4.30
CA TRP A 281 -18.50 -41.63 -4.94
C TRP A 281 -17.65 -42.38 -3.91
N SER A 282 -17.24 -43.61 -4.26
CA SER A 282 -16.21 -44.29 -3.48
C SER A 282 -14.88 -43.54 -3.64
N LYS A 283 -14.04 -43.59 -2.62
CA LYS A 283 -12.70 -42.99 -2.65
C LYS A 283 -11.90 -43.45 -3.86
N GLN A 284 -11.97 -44.75 -4.17
CA GLN A 284 -11.29 -45.36 -5.32
C GLN A 284 -11.82 -44.83 -6.65
N ASP A 285 -13.15 -44.77 -6.84
CA ASP A 285 -13.74 -44.26 -8.08
C ASP A 285 -13.44 -42.76 -8.26
N HIS A 286 -13.51 -41.97 -7.18
CA HIS A 286 -13.16 -40.55 -7.21
C HIS A 286 -11.68 -40.34 -7.54
N PHE A 287 -10.78 -41.08 -6.89
CA PHE A 287 -9.34 -41.02 -7.16
C PHE A 287 -9.03 -41.37 -8.62
N HIS A 288 -9.59 -42.48 -9.09
CA HIS A 288 -9.45 -42.91 -10.48
C HIS A 288 -9.95 -41.85 -11.46
N PHE A 289 -11.10 -41.23 -11.15
CA PHE A 289 -11.66 -40.13 -11.93
C PHE A 289 -10.75 -38.88 -11.93
N ALA A 290 -10.25 -38.47 -10.77
CA ALA A 290 -9.36 -37.31 -10.66
C ALA A 290 -8.05 -37.53 -11.45
N CYS A 291 -7.40 -38.68 -11.25
CA CYS A 291 -6.19 -39.04 -11.97
C CYS A 291 -6.43 -39.05 -13.48
N LEU A 292 -7.47 -39.73 -13.95
CA LEU A 292 -7.78 -39.79 -15.38
C LEU A 292 -8.04 -38.42 -15.98
N MET A 293 -8.72 -37.49 -15.28
CA MET A 293 -8.89 -36.12 -15.77
C MET A 293 -7.56 -35.38 -15.96
N GLU A 294 -6.60 -35.58 -15.05
CA GLU A 294 -5.27 -34.96 -15.12
C GLU A 294 -4.40 -35.48 -16.25
N GLN A 295 -4.55 -36.76 -16.65
CA GLN A 295 -3.78 -37.37 -17.74
C GLN A 295 -4.04 -36.72 -19.11
N TYR A 296 -5.14 -35.96 -19.26
CA TYR A 296 -5.46 -35.27 -20.51
C TYR A 296 -5.13 -33.77 -20.42
N PRO A 297 -4.17 -33.26 -21.23
CA PRO A 297 -3.79 -31.85 -21.25
C PRO A 297 -4.95 -30.89 -21.52
N ALA A 298 -4.91 -29.70 -20.90
CA ALA A 298 -5.95 -28.68 -21.04
C ALA A 298 -6.05 -28.11 -22.46
N GLU A 299 -4.94 -28.08 -23.19
CA GLU A 299 -4.79 -27.50 -24.54
C GLU A 299 -5.37 -28.42 -25.63
N MET A 300 -5.78 -29.64 -25.27
CA MET A 300 -6.22 -30.65 -26.24
C MET A 300 -7.63 -30.36 -26.77
N PRO A 301 -7.85 -30.39 -28.10
CA PRO A 301 -9.19 -30.29 -28.65
C PRO A 301 -10.03 -31.51 -28.25
N ASN A 302 -11.30 -31.30 -27.90
CA ASN A 302 -12.22 -32.37 -27.46
C ASN A 302 -11.76 -33.14 -26.20
N ARG A 303 -10.91 -32.54 -25.34
CA ARG A 303 -10.45 -33.12 -24.07
C ARG A 303 -11.56 -33.82 -23.30
N ARG A 304 -12.69 -33.12 -23.10
CA ARG A 304 -13.88 -33.63 -22.40
C ARG A 304 -14.46 -34.89 -23.00
N THR A 305 -14.58 -34.92 -24.33
CA THR A 305 -15.09 -36.10 -25.02
C THR A 305 -14.17 -37.30 -24.83
N LEU A 306 -12.86 -37.08 -24.81
CA LEU A 306 -11.86 -38.13 -24.68
C LEU A 306 -11.81 -38.72 -23.27
N TYR A 307 -11.65 -37.92 -22.22
CA TYR A 307 -11.63 -38.52 -20.87
C TYR A 307 -12.99 -39.13 -20.52
N ILE A 308 -14.13 -38.53 -20.89
CA ILE A 308 -15.43 -39.15 -20.63
C ILE A 308 -15.57 -40.49 -21.37
N ASP A 309 -15.09 -40.59 -22.61
CA ASP A 309 -15.07 -41.87 -23.34
C ASP A 309 -14.20 -42.92 -22.63
N ARG A 310 -13.01 -42.53 -22.17
CA ARG A 310 -12.12 -43.43 -21.43
C ARG A 310 -12.72 -43.85 -20.07
N MET A 311 -13.32 -42.92 -19.35
CA MET A 311 -14.02 -43.20 -18.08
C MET A 311 -15.15 -44.20 -18.26
N LEU A 312 -15.94 -44.09 -19.34
CA LEU A 312 -17.00 -45.05 -19.63
C LEU A 312 -16.49 -46.47 -19.94
N ARG A 313 -15.22 -46.60 -20.33
CA ARG A 313 -14.55 -47.89 -20.57
C ARG A 313 -13.94 -48.47 -19.30
N GLU A 314 -13.34 -47.62 -18.46
CA GLU A 314 -12.66 -48.04 -17.21
C GLU A 314 -13.62 -48.16 -16.02
N LEU A 315 -14.75 -47.44 -16.03
CA LEU A 315 -15.80 -47.48 -15.00
C LEU A 315 -17.16 -47.92 -15.61
N PRO A 316 -17.31 -49.20 -16.00
CA PRO A 316 -18.52 -49.70 -16.66
C PRO A 316 -19.76 -49.67 -15.74
N HIS A 317 -19.57 -49.61 -14.42
CA HIS A 317 -20.65 -49.49 -13.43
C HIS A 317 -21.19 -48.07 -13.28
N LYS A 318 -20.60 -47.06 -13.95
CA LYS A 318 -21.03 -45.66 -13.90
C LYS A 318 -21.62 -45.21 -15.23
N GLY A 319 -22.75 -44.51 -15.15
CA GLY A 319 -23.40 -43.92 -16.31
C GLY A 319 -22.74 -42.61 -16.77
N ARG A 320 -22.96 -42.22 -18.03
CA ARG A 320 -22.49 -40.93 -18.56
C ARG A 320 -23.00 -39.73 -17.76
N ASN A 321 -24.26 -39.76 -17.31
CA ASN A 321 -24.84 -38.68 -16.52
C ASN A 321 -24.14 -38.52 -15.17
N GLN A 322 -23.86 -39.64 -14.49
CA GLN A 322 -23.13 -39.65 -13.22
C GLN A 322 -21.71 -39.09 -13.37
N LEU A 323 -21.02 -39.40 -14.47
CA LEU A 323 -19.69 -38.83 -14.77
C LEU A 323 -19.74 -37.32 -14.97
N VAL A 324 -20.78 -36.80 -15.62
CA VAL A 324 -20.96 -35.35 -15.84
C VAL A 324 -21.35 -34.63 -14.55
N GLU A 325 -22.20 -35.24 -13.73
CA GLU A 325 -22.54 -34.71 -12.39
C GLU A 325 -21.29 -34.64 -11.50
N HIS A 326 -20.49 -35.71 -11.50
CA HIS A 326 -19.24 -35.75 -10.72
C HIS A 326 -18.18 -34.78 -11.26
N GLU A 327 -18.10 -34.60 -12.58
CA GLU A 327 -17.27 -33.56 -13.20
C GLU A 327 -17.63 -32.16 -12.68
N ASN A 328 -18.92 -31.83 -12.66
CA ASN A 328 -19.40 -30.56 -12.14
C ASN A 328 -19.08 -30.42 -10.64
N TRP A 329 -19.28 -31.49 -9.87
CA TRP A 329 -18.91 -31.53 -8.46
C TRP A 329 -17.40 -31.29 -8.26
N CYS A 330 -16.52 -31.95 -9.02
CA CYS A 330 -15.08 -31.75 -8.97
C CYS A 330 -14.68 -30.29 -9.28
N LEU A 331 -15.34 -29.66 -10.26
CA LEU A 331 -15.12 -28.25 -10.59
C LEU A 331 -15.55 -27.32 -9.44
N LEU A 332 -16.70 -27.59 -8.82
CA LEU A 332 -17.20 -26.85 -7.66
C LEU A 332 -16.28 -27.04 -6.44
N HIS A 333 -15.85 -28.27 -6.17
CA HIS A 333 -14.89 -28.63 -5.13
C HIS A 333 -13.57 -27.90 -5.30
N LYS A 334 -13.00 -27.92 -6.51
CA LYS A 334 -11.79 -27.15 -6.82
C LYS A 334 -12.00 -25.64 -6.64
N SER A 335 -13.15 -25.12 -7.04
CA SER A 335 -13.48 -23.69 -6.86
C SER A 335 -13.60 -23.31 -5.39
N TYR A 336 -14.27 -24.12 -4.58
CA TYR A 336 -14.37 -23.96 -3.14
C TYR A 336 -13.00 -24.00 -2.47
N GLN A 337 -12.17 -25.01 -2.78
CA GLN A 337 -10.82 -25.13 -2.23
C GLN A 337 -9.94 -23.94 -2.60
N ASN A 338 -9.98 -23.48 -3.85
CA ASN A 338 -9.25 -22.29 -4.28
C ASN A 338 -9.72 -21.01 -3.57
N GLN A 339 -11.04 -20.82 -3.42
CA GLN A 339 -11.59 -19.67 -2.69
C GLN A 339 -11.20 -19.72 -1.21
N ARG A 340 -11.42 -20.85 -0.55
CA ARG A 340 -11.01 -21.08 0.84
C ARG A 340 -9.53 -20.81 1.04
N HIS A 341 -8.68 -21.32 0.14
CA HIS A 341 -7.24 -21.08 0.20
C HIS A 341 -6.89 -19.59 0.02
N SER A 342 -7.48 -18.92 -0.96
CA SER A 342 -7.27 -17.48 -1.18
C SER A 342 -7.69 -16.66 0.04
N VAL A 343 -8.76 -17.05 0.73
CA VAL A 343 -9.25 -16.40 1.95
C VAL A 343 -8.28 -16.60 3.09
N LEU A 344 -7.77 -17.82 3.28
CA LEU A 344 -6.79 -18.12 4.33
C LEU A 344 -5.45 -17.41 4.08
N GLN A 345 -4.99 -17.34 2.81
CA GLN A 345 -3.82 -16.54 2.44
C GLN A 345 -4.02 -15.05 2.70
N ALA A 346 -5.19 -14.52 2.35
CA ALA A 346 -5.53 -13.13 2.64
C ALA A 346 -5.56 -12.86 4.15
N TRP A 347 -6.12 -13.77 4.94
CA TRP A 347 -6.13 -13.69 6.40
C TRP A 347 -4.71 -13.66 6.98
N SER A 348 -3.81 -14.54 6.51
CA SER A 348 -2.40 -14.54 6.90
C SER A 348 -1.71 -13.21 6.61
N ARG A 349 -1.88 -12.70 5.39
CA ARG A 349 -1.27 -11.44 4.96
C ARG A 349 -1.82 -10.27 5.77
N ASP A 350 -3.13 -10.16 5.88
CA ASP A 350 -3.77 -9.05 6.58
C ASP A 350 -3.41 -9.05 8.07
N ARG A 351 -3.19 -10.21 8.70
CA ARG A 351 -2.66 -10.30 10.07
C ARG A 351 -1.24 -9.76 10.19
N LYS A 352 -0.36 -10.08 9.23
CA LYS A 352 1.01 -9.53 9.19
C LYS A 352 1.00 -8.02 8.95
N ASP A 353 0.14 -7.55 8.05
CA ASP A 353 -0.03 -6.13 7.77
C ASP A 353 -0.61 -5.38 8.98
N LEU A 354 -1.53 -6.02 9.72
CA LEU A 354 -2.06 -5.47 10.96
C LEU A 354 -0.95 -5.37 12.01
N LEU A 355 -0.16 -6.43 12.22
CA LEU A 355 0.99 -6.38 13.14
C LEU A 355 1.92 -5.20 12.82
N ALA A 356 2.32 -5.03 11.57
CA ALA A 356 3.19 -3.93 11.14
C ALA A 356 2.56 -2.55 11.36
N LYS A 357 1.24 -2.41 11.18
CA LYS A 357 0.51 -1.17 11.51
C LYS A 357 0.50 -0.89 13.00
N ILE A 358 0.33 -1.92 13.83
CA ILE A 358 0.32 -1.79 15.28
C ILE A 358 1.69 -1.36 15.80
N GLU A 359 2.76 -1.97 15.28
CA GLU A 359 4.14 -1.54 15.56
C GLU A 359 4.35 -0.06 15.22
N ALA A 360 3.86 0.39 14.06
CA ALA A 360 3.94 1.80 13.67
C ALA A 360 3.13 2.72 14.60
N ILE A 361 1.89 2.35 14.94
CA ILE A 361 1.03 3.13 15.85
C ILE A 361 1.66 3.23 17.25
N PHE A 362 2.26 2.16 17.75
CA PHE A 362 2.94 2.18 19.05
C PHE A 362 4.22 3.00 19.01
N SER A 363 4.97 2.97 17.92
CA SER A 363 6.11 3.88 17.71
C SER A 363 5.66 5.34 17.73
N ASP A 364 4.60 5.68 16.99
CA ASP A 364 4.05 7.04 16.96
C ASP A 364 3.53 7.48 18.35
N ALA A 365 2.94 6.56 19.12
CA ALA A 365 2.50 6.82 20.48
C ALA A 365 3.68 7.09 21.43
N TRP A 366 4.80 6.39 21.27
CA TRP A 366 6.04 6.65 21.99
C TRP A 366 6.63 8.01 21.64
N ASP A 367 6.72 8.35 20.35
CA ASP A 367 7.21 9.65 19.88
C ASP A 367 6.35 10.79 20.46
N ALA A 368 5.02 10.65 20.42
CA ALA A 368 4.10 11.62 21.01
C ALA A 368 4.25 11.73 22.53
N HIS A 369 4.49 10.63 23.23
CA HIS A 369 4.75 10.61 24.67
C HIS A 369 6.06 11.32 25.01
N GLU A 370 7.14 11.04 24.28
CA GLU A 370 8.43 11.71 24.46
C GLU A 370 8.32 13.21 24.20
N GLU A 371 7.68 13.62 23.10
CA GLU A 371 7.41 15.03 22.83
C GLU A 371 6.64 15.71 23.96
N HIS A 372 5.64 15.04 24.53
CA HIS A 372 4.87 15.58 25.64
C HIS A 372 5.73 15.74 26.91
N LEU A 373 6.60 14.78 27.21
CA LEU A 373 7.58 14.88 28.30
C LEU A 373 8.56 16.05 28.07
N GLN A 374 9.07 16.21 26.85
CA GLN A 374 9.96 17.32 26.49
C GLN A 374 9.23 18.67 26.63
N LYS A 375 8.00 18.80 26.13
CA LYS A 375 7.17 20.00 26.29
C LYS A 375 6.93 20.33 27.77
N LYS A 376 6.68 19.32 28.61
CA LYS A 376 6.54 19.50 30.06
C LYS A 376 7.82 19.98 30.71
N LEU A 377 8.98 19.44 30.33
CA LEU A 377 10.29 19.88 30.83
C LEU A 377 10.58 21.33 30.42
N VAL A 378 10.37 21.67 29.15
CA VAL A 378 10.55 23.04 28.64
C VAL A 378 9.62 24.01 29.36
N LYS A 379 8.36 23.62 29.60
CA LYS A 379 7.42 24.43 30.40
C LYS A 379 7.94 24.67 31.82
N GLN A 380 8.44 23.63 32.49
CA GLN A 380 9.02 23.76 33.83
C GLN A 380 10.28 24.66 33.84
N GLN A 381 11.15 24.55 32.83
CA GLN A 381 12.31 25.43 32.70
C GLN A 381 11.90 26.87 32.45
N GLN A 382 10.91 27.09 31.59
CA GLN A 382 10.35 28.41 31.32
C GLN A 382 9.73 29.02 32.58
N GLU A 383 8.99 28.23 33.36
CA GLU A 383 8.45 28.65 34.66
C GLU A 383 9.57 29.10 35.60
N LYS A 384 10.69 28.35 35.71
CA LYS A 384 11.86 28.76 36.52
C LYS A 384 12.46 30.08 36.04
N ILE A 385 12.67 30.23 34.72
CA ILE A 385 13.20 31.48 34.13
C ILE A 385 12.26 32.65 34.44
N CYS A 386 10.95 32.47 34.31
CA CYS A 386 9.96 33.50 34.65
C CYS A 386 10.04 33.90 36.12
N HIS A 387 10.21 32.94 37.04
CA HIS A 387 10.39 33.22 38.47
C HIS A 387 11.68 34.00 38.74
N GLU A 388 12.80 33.62 38.12
CA GLU A 388 14.08 34.33 38.25
C GLU A 388 14.01 35.76 37.70
N LEU A 389 13.40 35.95 36.53
CA LEU A 389 13.19 37.27 35.94
C LEU A 389 12.27 38.13 36.82
N TYR A 390 11.22 37.55 37.38
CA TYR A 390 10.32 38.23 38.30
C TYR A 390 11.06 38.71 39.56
N ALA A 391 11.89 37.86 40.16
CA ALA A 391 12.73 38.23 41.30
C ALA A 391 13.71 39.38 40.96
N LYS A 392 14.35 39.34 39.78
CA LYS A 392 15.22 40.43 39.31
C LYS A 392 14.45 41.74 39.11
N VAL A 393 13.24 41.68 38.54
CA VAL A 393 12.38 42.85 38.35
C VAL A 393 11.94 43.45 39.69
N LEU A 394 11.62 42.62 40.69
CA LEU A 394 11.32 43.09 42.04
C LEU A 394 12.53 43.81 42.66
N ALA A 395 13.71 43.19 42.64
CA ALA A 395 14.94 43.82 43.14
C ALA A 395 15.25 45.14 42.43
N PHE A 396 15.06 45.20 41.10
CA PHE A 396 15.24 46.46 40.35
C PHE A 396 14.23 47.53 40.74
N ARG A 397 12.96 47.15 41.01
CA ARG A 397 11.94 48.10 41.49
C ARG A 397 12.29 48.66 42.87
N GLU A 398 12.78 47.81 43.79
CA GLU A 398 13.25 48.24 45.10
C GLU A 398 14.43 49.21 44.98
N GLN A 399 15.45 48.87 44.19
CA GLN A 399 16.59 49.75 43.92
C GLN A 399 16.17 51.08 43.30
N LYS A 400 15.19 51.08 42.39
CA LYS A 400 14.68 52.31 41.76
C LYS A 400 13.91 53.18 42.76
N LEU A 401 13.11 52.58 43.64
CA LEU A 401 12.42 53.29 44.71
C LEU A 401 13.41 53.91 45.70
N GLU A 402 14.44 53.17 46.08
CA GLU A 402 15.53 53.67 46.94
C GLU A 402 16.26 54.85 46.28
N ALA A 403 16.61 54.74 45.00
CA ALA A 403 17.23 55.83 44.24
C ALA A 403 16.37 57.09 44.20
N LEU A 404 15.05 56.93 43.99
CA LEU A 404 14.09 58.05 44.03
C LEU A 404 14.01 58.70 45.41
N GLN A 405 14.01 57.91 46.48
CA GLN A 405 14.01 58.42 47.86
C GLN A 405 15.30 59.21 48.15
N LEU A 406 16.46 58.70 47.74
CA LEU A 406 17.73 59.41 47.89
C LEU A 406 17.77 60.72 47.09
N GLN A 407 17.25 60.72 45.86
CA GLN A 407 17.18 61.93 45.03
C GLN A 407 16.22 62.98 45.61
N ALA A 408 15.08 62.55 46.17
CA ALA A 408 14.17 63.41 46.91
C ALA A 408 14.83 64.01 48.17
N ALA A 409 15.64 63.23 48.91
CA ALA A 409 16.36 63.71 50.08
C ALA A 409 17.46 64.74 49.72
N ILE A 410 18.18 64.54 48.61
CA ILE A 410 19.20 65.49 48.13
C ILE A 410 18.56 66.81 47.71
N THR A 411 17.47 66.76 46.95
CA THR A 411 16.74 67.97 46.51
C THR A 411 16.12 68.72 47.69
N ALA A 412 15.58 68.02 48.69
CA ALA A 412 15.09 68.64 49.93
C ALA A 412 16.22 69.37 50.69
N ARG A 413 17.40 68.74 50.83
CA ARG A 413 18.57 69.37 51.47
C ARG A 413 19.08 70.60 50.71
N GLN A 414 19.03 70.58 49.37
CA GLN A 414 19.41 71.74 48.55
C GLN A 414 18.42 72.89 48.73
N ALA A 415 17.12 72.60 48.72
CA ALA A 415 16.06 73.60 48.92
C ALA A 415 16.09 74.21 50.34
N GLU A 416 16.44 73.44 51.38
CA GLU A 416 16.63 73.97 52.73
C GLU A 416 17.82 74.94 52.80
N LYS A 417 18.96 74.58 52.20
CA LYS A 417 20.15 75.46 52.13
C LYS A 417 19.85 76.77 51.39
N GLU A 418 19.10 76.71 50.29
CA GLU A 418 18.68 77.92 49.55
C GLU A 418 17.75 78.82 50.39
N LYS A 419 16.82 78.22 51.13
CA LYS A 419 15.92 78.97 52.04
C LYS A 419 16.68 79.60 53.21
N GLU A 420 17.70 78.95 53.75
CA GLU A 420 18.55 79.51 54.79
C GLU A 420 19.40 80.69 54.28
N GLN A 421 19.95 80.58 53.07
CA GLN A 421 20.70 81.67 52.42
C GLN A 421 19.80 82.88 52.14
N LEU A 422 18.57 82.67 51.69
CA LEU A 422 17.58 83.75 51.46
C LEU A 422 17.19 84.45 52.76
N LYS A 423 16.96 83.71 53.86
CA LYS A 423 16.66 84.30 55.18
C LYS A 423 17.85 85.09 55.73
N ALA A 424 19.07 84.60 55.55
CA ALA A 424 20.28 85.32 55.96
C ALA A 424 20.52 86.60 55.13
N ALA A 425 20.16 86.60 53.84
CA ALA A 425 20.22 87.79 52.98
C ALA A 425 19.20 88.86 53.39
N GLN A 426 17.96 88.46 53.68
CA GLN A 426 16.89 89.40 54.09
C GLN A 426 17.18 90.09 55.44
N LEU A 427 17.80 89.39 56.40
CA LEU A 427 18.21 89.97 57.67
C LEU A 427 19.38 90.96 57.51
N LYS A 428 20.33 90.67 56.60
CA LYS A 428 21.43 91.59 56.26
C LYS A 428 20.94 92.84 55.51
N GLU A 429 19.86 92.75 54.74
CA GLU A 429 19.30 93.89 53.99
C GLU A 429 18.53 94.88 54.88
N LYS A 430 17.79 94.40 55.89
CA LYS A 430 17.13 95.29 56.88
C LYS A 430 18.14 96.09 57.71
N HIS A 431 19.23 95.46 58.14
CA HIS A 431 20.32 96.16 58.85
C HIS A 431 21.11 97.13 57.96
N ARG A 432 21.12 96.94 56.64
CA ARG A 432 21.70 97.90 55.67
C ARG A 432 20.83 99.15 55.51
N ARG A 433 19.49 99.05 55.51
CA ARG A 433 18.59 100.19 55.24
C ARG A 433 18.54 101.24 56.36
N GLU A 434 18.75 100.86 57.62
CA GLU A 434 18.80 101.80 58.75
C GLU A 434 20.13 102.57 58.82
N LYS A 435 21.25 101.92 58.46
CA LYS A 435 22.59 102.55 58.43
C LYS A 435 22.85 103.43 57.19
N ILE A 436 22.01 103.33 56.15
CA ILE A 436 22.09 104.12 54.91
C ILE A 436 21.37 105.47 55.04
N LYS A 437 20.47 105.66 56.02
CA LYS A 437 19.73 106.93 56.21
C LYS A 437 20.53 108.03 56.91
N GLU A 438 21.51 107.66 57.74
CA GLU A 438 22.39 108.60 58.48
C GLU A 438 23.72 108.89 57.77
N LYS A 439 24.10 108.06 56.78
CA LYS A 439 25.38 108.19 56.06
C LYS A 439 25.28 108.88 54.70
N VAL A 440 24.09 109.23 54.21
CA VAL A 440 23.88 109.89 52.90
C VAL A 440 24.11 111.41 52.93
N LYS A 441 24.09 112.09 54.09
CA LYS A 441 24.36 113.55 54.18
C LYS A 441 25.83 113.96 54.31
N VAL A 442 26.72 113.05 54.68
CA VAL A 442 28.15 113.36 54.97
C VAL A 442 29.09 112.61 54.01
N PHE A 443 28.57 111.65 53.24
CA PHE A 443 29.35 110.82 52.31
C PHE A 443 29.32 111.33 50.85
N GLU A 444 28.36 112.17 50.44
CA GLU A 444 28.28 112.68 49.06
C GLU A 444 29.41 113.67 48.69
N GLU A 445 29.94 114.41 49.66
CA GLU A 445 31.05 115.37 49.45
C GLU A 445 32.45 114.71 49.51
N GLN A 446 32.56 113.51 50.10
CA GLN A 446 33.80 112.74 50.18
C GLN A 446 33.92 111.67 49.08
N LYS A 447 32.81 111.25 48.45
CA LYS A 447 32.78 110.21 47.39
C LYS A 447 33.16 110.67 45.98
N VAL A 448 33.31 111.98 45.74
CA VAL A 448 33.82 112.49 44.44
C VAL A 448 35.35 112.41 44.38
N LYS A 449 36.04 112.61 45.51
CA LYS A 449 37.52 112.59 45.58
C LYS A 449 38.14 111.18 45.67
N GLU A 450 37.46 110.21 46.29
CA GLU A 450 37.93 108.81 46.28
C GLU A 450 37.58 108.04 44.99
N ARG A 451 36.64 108.55 44.17
CA ARG A 451 36.30 107.96 42.85
C ARG A 451 37.34 108.26 41.77
N GLU A 452 38.06 109.38 41.88
CA GLU A 452 39.14 109.73 40.94
C GLU A 452 40.45 108.96 41.24
N GLU A 453 40.66 108.54 42.49
CA GLU A 453 41.85 107.78 42.92
C GLU A 453 41.68 106.24 42.85
N ALA A 454 40.44 105.73 42.87
CA ALA A 454 40.15 104.32 42.58
C ALA A 454 40.06 104.01 41.07
N ALA A 455 39.56 104.95 40.25
CA ALA A 455 39.50 104.82 38.79
C ALA A 455 40.89 104.76 38.13
N THR A 456 41.92 105.35 38.75
CA THR A 456 43.32 105.31 38.28
C THR A 456 44.04 104.01 38.66
N ARG A 457 43.65 103.34 39.76
CA ARG A 457 44.14 102.00 40.13
C ARG A 457 43.39 100.87 39.41
N GLU A 458 42.11 101.08 39.08
CA GLU A 458 41.31 100.15 38.28
C GLU A 458 41.65 100.22 36.78
N LYS A 459 42.07 101.38 36.23
CA LYS A 459 42.66 101.46 34.88
C LYS A 459 43.98 100.69 34.72
N LEU A 460 44.88 100.80 35.70
CA LEU A 460 46.18 100.09 35.69
C LEU A 460 46.03 98.56 35.85
N ARG A 461 45.00 98.09 36.56
CA ARG A 461 44.71 96.64 36.73
C ARG A 461 43.85 96.05 35.60
N LEU A 462 43.10 96.90 34.88
CA LEU A 462 42.42 96.55 33.63
C LEU A 462 43.42 96.40 32.48
N GLU A 463 44.44 97.28 32.37
CA GLU A 463 45.56 97.14 31.40
C GLU A 463 46.42 95.89 31.65
N GLU A 464 46.61 95.48 32.92
CA GLU A 464 47.32 94.25 33.30
C GLU A 464 46.53 92.96 33.00
N LEU A 465 45.19 93.04 33.02
CA LEU A 465 44.27 91.97 32.61
C LEU A 465 44.08 91.93 31.09
N GLU A 466 44.06 93.08 30.41
CA GLU A 466 44.04 93.19 28.94
C GLU A 466 45.36 92.68 28.31
N ALA A 467 46.51 92.88 28.96
CA ALA A 467 47.80 92.31 28.52
C ALA A 467 47.87 90.78 28.66
N ARG A 468 47.34 90.20 29.75
CA ARG A 468 47.21 88.73 29.91
C ARG A 468 46.17 88.12 28.97
N MET A 469 45.11 88.86 28.66
CA MET A 469 44.13 88.46 27.63
C MET A 469 44.69 88.62 26.21
N ALA A 470 45.58 89.58 25.93
CA ALA A 470 46.27 89.73 24.65
C ALA A 470 47.34 88.65 24.42
N GLU A 471 48.03 88.18 25.46
CA GLU A 471 48.95 87.03 25.39
C GLU A 471 48.20 85.71 25.18
N GLN A 472 47.07 85.49 25.85
CA GLN A 472 46.20 84.33 25.56
C GLN A 472 45.49 84.46 24.19
N ALA A 473 45.16 85.68 23.74
CA ALA A 473 44.57 85.92 22.44
C ALA A 473 45.57 85.77 21.27
N LEU A 474 46.87 85.97 21.47
CA LEU A 474 47.92 85.65 20.48
C LEU A 474 48.09 84.12 20.33
N LEU A 475 48.12 83.38 21.44
CA LEU A 475 48.20 81.91 21.42
C LEU A 475 46.90 81.25 20.90
N ASP A 476 45.72 81.83 21.19
CA ASP A 476 44.45 81.37 20.63
C ASP A 476 44.21 81.88 19.19
N ARG A 477 44.77 83.03 18.77
CA ARG A 477 44.82 83.45 17.34
C ARG A 477 45.69 82.48 16.54
N GLU A 478 46.90 82.18 16.98
CA GLU A 478 47.77 81.23 16.28
C GLU A 478 47.15 79.82 16.23
N ARG A 479 46.42 79.40 17.27
CA ARG A 479 45.73 78.10 17.31
C ARG A 479 44.46 78.04 16.45
N VAL A 480 43.75 79.16 16.28
CA VAL A 480 42.55 79.27 15.43
C VAL A 480 42.93 79.58 13.98
N GLU A 481 44.00 80.33 13.71
CA GLU A 481 44.59 80.54 12.38
C GLU A 481 45.25 79.25 11.88
N PHE A 482 45.98 78.50 12.71
CA PHE A 482 46.45 77.16 12.36
C PHE A 482 45.29 76.20 12.02
N ARG A 483 44.16 76.28 12.74
CA ARG A 483 42.97 75.46 12.44
C ARG A 483 42.21 75.96 11.20
N LYS A 484 42.16 77.27 10.94
CA LYS A 484 41.57 77.87 9.73
C LYS A 484 42.43 77.63 8.48
N GLU A 485 43.76 77.70 8.58
CA GLU A 485 44.69 77.34 7.51
C GLU A 485 44.67 75.85 7.24
N LYS A 486 44.68 74.98 8.25
CA LYS A 486 44.52 73.53 8.03
C LYS A 486 43.18 73.17 7.41
N GLN A 487 42.13 73.94 7.69
CA GLN A 487 40.79 73.74 7.14
C GLN A 487 40.66 74.34 5.73
N LYS A 488 41.32 75.47 5.44
CA LYS A 488 41.49 76.03 4.08
C LYS A 488 42.37 75.15 3.21
N GLU A 489 43.51 74.66 3.69
CA GLU A 489 44.33 73.65 3.00
C GLU A 489 43.52 72.39 2.74
N LYS A 490 42.68 71.93 3.68
CA LYS A 490 41.83 70.75 3.46
C LYS A 490 40.69 71.02 2.47
N GLU A 491 40.13 72.23 2.44
CA GLU A 491 39.12 72.65 1.46
C GLU A 491 39.72 72.94 0.07
N GLU A 492 40.92 73.50 0.00
CA GLU A 492 41.68 73.75 -1.22
C GLU A 492 42.26 72.45 -1.78
N LEU A 493 42.76 71.53 -0.95
CA LEU A 493 43.12 70.16 -1.34
C LEU A 493 41.87 69.40 -1.81
N LYS A 494 40.70 69.61 -1.21
CA LYS A 494 39.44 68.99 -1.65
C LYS A 494 38.90 69.62 -2.94
N LYS A 495 39.12 70.92 -3.17
CA LYS A 495 38.82 71.61 -4.44
C LYS A 495 39.84 71.26 -5.53
N GLN A 496 41.13 71.13 -5.21
CA GLN A 496 42.20 70.73 -6.13
C GLN A 496 42.06 69.24 -6.49
N THR A 497 41.78 68.35 -5.54
CA THR A 497 41.43 66.95 -5.85
C THR A 497 40.10 66.85 -6.60
N ALA A 498 39.09 67.68 -6.31
CA ALA A 498 37.86 67.72 -7.11
C ALA A 498 38.12 68.25 -8.53
N VAL A 499 38.98 69.25 -8.71
CA VAL A 499 39.38 69.78 -10.02
C VAL A 499 40.30 68.80 -10.76
N GLU A 500 41.22 68.10 -10.09
CA GLU A 500 42.04 67.02 -10.64
C GLU A 500 41.20 65.79 -10.99
N VAL A 501 40.18 65.45 -10.20
CA VAL A 501 39.19 64.41 -10.54
C VAL A 501 38.35 64.86 -11.73
N LEU A 502 37.89 66.12 -11.78
CA LEU A 502 37.14 66.65 -12.93
C LEU A 502 38.02 66.75 -14.19
N GLN A 503 39.30 67.10 -14.05
CA GLN A 503 40.28 67.16 -15.15
C GLN A 503 40.72 65.76 -15.57
N ALA A 504 40.87 64.81 -14.63
CA ALA A 504 41.11 63.40 -14.93
C ALA A 504 39.87 62.74 -15.54
N GLU A 505 38.65 63.14 -15.16
CA GLU A 505 37.40 62.74 -15.81
C GLU A 505 37.29 63.37 -17.19
N GLN A 506 37.66 64.65 -17.39
CA GLN A 506 37.73 65.28 -18.72
C GLN A 506 38.84 64.69 -19.59
N GLU A 507 39.99 64.30 -19.02
CA GLU A 507 41.06 63.59 -19.73
C GLU A 507 40.70 62.12 -20.00
N LYS A 508 39.96 61.47 -19.10
CA LYS A 508 39.38 60.14 -19.28
C LYS A 508 38.27 60.20 -20.32
N GLU A 509 37.46 61.26 -20.36
CA GLU A 509 36.47 61.53 -21.40
C GLU A 509 37.13 61.93 -22.72
N ARG A 510 38.26 62.63 -22.74
CA ARG A 510 39.05 62.89 -23.96
C ARG A 510 39.79 61.66 -24.46
N ARG A 511 40.25 60.77 -23.56
CA ARG A 511 40.82 59.45 -23.89
C ARG A 511 39.73 58.49 -24.36
N LEU A 512 38.56 58.48 -23.70
CA LEU A 512 37.36 57.75 -24.11
C LEU A 512 36.77 58.36 -25.38
N ALA A 513 36.86 59.67 -25.64
CA ALA A 513 36.43 60.32 -26.87
C ALA A 513 37.39 60.01 -28.01
N LYS A 514 38.73 59.95 -27.78
CA LYS A 514 39.69 59.42 -28.75
C LYS A 514 39.50 57.92 -29.03
N LEU A 515 39.08 57.14 -28.03
CA LEU A 515 38.69 55.73 -28.19
C LEU A 515 37.32 55.56 -28.85
N ARG A 516 36.36 56.48 -28.62
CA ARG A 516 35.04 56.53 -29.26
C ARG A 516 35.17 57.01 -30.70
N GLU A 517 36.02 57.98 -31.00
CA GLU A 517 36.39 58.44 -32.35
C GLU A 517 37.18 57.38 -33.14
N GLN A 518 37.86 56.44 -32.45
CA GLN A 518 38.52 55.27 -33.05
C GLN A 518 37.63 54.03 -33.22
N VAL A 519 36.41 54.02 -32.66
CA VAL A 519 35.52 52.83 -32.64
C VAL A 519 34.06 53.16 -33.02
N GLU A 520 33.69 54.41 -33.32
CA GLU A 520 32.31 54.77 -33.65
C GLU A 520 31.99 54.54 -35.13
N VAL A 521 31.49 53.33 -35.36
CA VAL A 521 30.86 52.81 -36.56
C VAL A 521 29.60 53.62 -36.90
N HIS A 522 29.59 54.20 -38.10
CA HIS A 522 28.44 54.87 -38.71
C HIS A 522 27.45 53.82 -39.21
N VAL A 523 26.29 53.68 -38.56
CA VAL A 523 25.11 53.02 -39.13
C VAL A 523 23.84 53.75 -38.71
N ASP A 524 23.05 54.10 -39.72
CA ASP A 524 21.78 54.80 -39.65
C ASP A 524 20.63 53.92 -39.12
N ILE A 525 19.65 54.63 -38.58
CA ILE A 525 18.42 54.26 -37.85
C ILE A 525 17.73 52.97 -38.35
N ASP A 526 17.65 51.98 -37.46
CA ASP A 526 16.75 50.81 -37.59
C ASP A 526 15.43 51.02 -36.78
N PRO A 527 14.27 51.06 -37.44
CA PRO A 527 12.95 51.36 -36.87
C PRO A 527 12.40 50.31 -35.87
N GLU A 528 13.08 49.20 -35.62
CA GLU A 528 12.69 48.25 -34.57
C GLU A 528 13.01 48.71 -33.13
N ARG A 529 13.74 49.83 -32.97
CA ARG A 529 13.92 50.48 -31.65
C ARG A 529 12.61 50.99 -31.04
N VAL A 530 11.56 51.17 -31.85
CA VAL A 530 10.25 51.68 -31.41
C VAL A 530 9.48 50.65 -30.58
N PHE A 531 9.81 49.35 -30.68
CA PHE A 531 9.09 48.28 -29.97
C PHE A 531 9.89 47.61 -28.85
N LYS A 532 11.10 48.11 -28.53
CA LYS A 532 11.87 47.65 -27.36
C LYS A 532 11.62 48.58 -26.17
N PRO A 533 11.29 48.06 -24.97
CA PRO A 533 11.17 48.90 -23.78
C PRO A 533 12.50 49.62 -23.53
N THR A 534 12.44 50.94 -23.37
CA THR A 534 13.60 51.81 -23.16
C THR A 534 14.34 51.50 -21.86
N GLN A 535 15.63 51.85 -21.76
CA GLN A 535 16.47 51.63 -20.56
C GLN A 535 15.87 52.22 -19.27
N ALA A 536 15.01 53.24 -19.35
CA ALA A 536 14.24 53.75 -18.22
C ALA A 536 13.18 52.76 -17.69
N THR A 537 12.64 51.90 -18.55
CA THR A 537 11.70 50.82 -18.21
C THR A 537 12.44 49.60 -17.64
N GLN A 538 13.64 49.28 -18.14
CA GLN A 538 14.49 48.25 -17.53
C GLN A 538 15.04 48.66 -16.16
N ALA A 539 15.31 49.96 -15.94
CA ALA A 539 15.67 50.49 -14.63
C ALA A 539 14.52 50.39 -13.61
N ARG A 540 13.25 50.44 -14.03
CA ARG A 540 12.09 50.19 -13.13
C ARG A 540 11.99 48.73 -12.68
N PHE A 541 12.36 47.76 -13.52
CA PHE A 541 12.39 46.35 -13.12
C PHE A 541 13.57 45.99 -12.20
N ALA A 542 14.66 46.76 -12.25
CA ALA A 542 15.82 46.59 -11.36
C ALA A 542 15.66 47.30 -10.00
N SER A 543 14.67 48.19 -9.85
CA SER A 543 14.29 48.85 -8.58
C SER A 543 13.11 48.18 -7.86
N ALA A 544 12.59 47.07 -8.40
CA ALA A 544 11.47 46.31 -7.86
C ALA A 544 11.86 45.26 -6.80
N TYR A 545 12.96 45.48 -6.07
CA TYR A 545 13.34 44.62 -4.94
C TYR A 545 13.57 45.32 -3.61
N ASP A 546 13.43 46.64 -3.50
CA ASP A 546 13.57 47.30 -2.19
C ASP A 546 12.51 48.36 -1.83
N GLU A 547 11.62 48.82 -2.72
CA GLU A 547 10.60 49.84 -2.35
C GLU A 547 9.23 49.68 -3.04
N GLU A 548 8.73 48.46 -3.29
CA GLU A 548 7.33 48.21 -3.68
C GLU A 548 6.49 47.72 -2.48
N LEU A 549 6.15 48.65 -1.59
CA LEU A 549 4.91 48.60 -0.80
C LEU A 549 4.29 50.01 -0.62
N GLU A 550 4.62 50.96 -1.49
CA GLU A 550 3.84 52.20 -1.62
C GLU A 550 2.63 51.95 -2.51
N LEU A 551 1.61 51.34 -1.90
CA LEU A 551 0.26 51.23 -2.45
C LEU A 551 -0.27 52.61 -2.89
N GLN A 552 -0.80 52.65 -4.11
CA GLN A 552 -1.48 53.78 -4.74
C GLN A 552 -2.47 54.47 -3.77
N GLN A 553 -2.39 55.81 -3.68
CA GLN A 553 -3.40 56.59 -2.97
C GLN A 553 -4.76 56.51 -3.70
N PRO A 554 -5.87 56.24 -2.99
CA PRO A 554 -7.18 56.11 -3.61
C PRO A 554 -7.69 57.47 -4.14
N LEU A 555 -8.33 57.45 -5.31
CA LEU A 555 -8.94 58.62 -5.99
C LEU A 555 -10.08 59.28 -5.20
N PHE A 556 -10.60 58.64 -4.13
CA PHE A 556 -11.60 59.18 -3.22
C PHE A 556 -11.14 59.02 -1.77
N THR A 557 -11.49 59.97 -0.90
CA THR A 557 -11.24 59.87 0.54
C THR A 557 -12.01 58.69 1.14
N VAL A 558 -11.33 57.57 1.34
CA VAL A 558 -11.88 56.41 2.04
C VAL A 558 -11.98 56.76 3.53
N HIS A 559 -13.21 57.05 3.98
CA HIS A 559 -13.52 57.23 5.41
C HIS A 559 -13.64 55.86 6.10
N GLY A 560 -12.52 55.14 6.17
CA GLY A 560 -12.39 53.87 6.88
C GLY A 560 -11.63 54.02 8.21
N TYR A 561 -11.64 52.95 9.00
CA TYR A 561 -10.74 52.85 10.15
C TYR A 561 -9.33 52.53 9.64
N LYS A 562 -8.35 53.36 10.01
CA LYS A 562 -6.92 53.05 9.76
C LYS A 562 -6.50 51.92 10.70
N ASP A 563 -5.59 51.04 10.29
CA ASP A 563 -5.09 49.93 11.14
C ASP A 563 -4.62 50.40 12.51
N LYS A 564 -3.96 51.57 12.57
CA LYS A 564 -3.54 52.19 13.83
C LYS A 564 -4.71 52.55 14.76
N LYS A 565 -5.88 52.91 14.21
CA LYS A 565 -7.11 53.16 14.99
C LYS A 565 -7.75 51.85 15.46
N VAL A 566 -7.75 50.81 14.64
CA VAL A 566 -8.29 49.49 15.02
C VAL A 566 -7.40 48.85 16.10
N ALA A 567 -6.08 48.87 15.92
CA ALA A 567 -5.09 48.38 16.89
C ALA A 567 -5.04 49.19 18.19
N SER A 568 -5.59 50.40 18.21
CA SER A 568 -5.71 51.21 19.43
C SER A 568 -6.87 50.79 20.33
N ASP A 569 -7.80 49.96 19.84
CA ASP A 569 -8.94 49.49 20.64
C ASP A 569 -8.45 48.59 21.79
N PRO A 570 -8.70 48.96 23.07
CA PRO A 570 -8.31 48.15 24.22
C PRO A 570 -8.86 46.73 24.17
N ARG A 571 -10.07 46.53 23.61
CA ARG A 571 -10.68 45.20 23.49
C ARG A 571 -9.88 44.31 22.56
N LEU A 572 -9.49 44.83 21.40
CA LEU A 572 -8.73 44.07 20.42
C LEU A 572 -7.34 43.69 20.95
N ARG A 573 -6.68 44.60 21.68
CA ARG A 573 -5.37 44.31 22.29
C ARG A 573 -5.44 43.23 23.37
N VAL A 574 -6.47 43.29 24.22
CA VAL A 574 -6.66 42.27 25.26
C VAL A 574 -7.09 40.94 24.65
N GLU A 575 -7.92 40.97 23.61
CA GLU A 575 -8.35 39.77 22.89
C GLU A 575 -7.19 39.07 22.18
N GLN A 576 -6.32 39.84 21.50
CA GLN A 576 -5.08 39.34 20.91
C GLN A 576 -4.17 38.75 21.99
N ALA A 577 -3.96 39.46 23.11
CA ALA A 577 -3.15 38.93 24.21
C ALA A 577 -3.75 37.63 24.80
N LEU A 578 -5.08 37.50 24.85
CA LEU A 578 -5.76 36.27 25.29
C LEU A 578 -5.67 35.15 24.24
N ARG A 579 -5.63 35.45 22.94
CA ARG A 579 -5.37 34.46 21.88
C ARG A 579 -3.92 33.99 21.92
N ASP A 580 -2.97 34.91 22.04
CA ASP A 580 -1.55 34.61 22.13
C ASP A 580 -1.23 33.76 23.37
N ALA A 581 -1.97 33.98 24.47
CA ALA A 581 -1.92 33.16 25.67
C ALA A 581 -2.75 31.85 25.59
N GLY A 582 -3.47 31.60 24.50
CA GLY A 582 -4.33 30.41 24.32
C GLY A 582 -5.60 30.40 25.18
N LEU A 583 -5.93 31.49 25.87
CA LEU A 583 -7.03 31.58 26.85
C LEU A 583 -8.35 32.11 26.28
N HIS A 584 -8.38 32.50 25.00
CA HIS A 584 -9.53 33.14 24.35
C HIS A 584 -10.88 32.39 24.46
N GLN A 585 -10.89 31.07 24.63
CA GLN A 585 -12.11 30.26 24.75
C GLN A 585 -12.61 30.06 26.20
N THR A 586 -11.83 30.50 27.19
CA THR A 586 -12.16 30.29 28.61
C THR A 586 -13.28 31.20 29.12
N GLU A 587 -14.00 30.78 30.17
CA GLU A 587 -14.98 31.65 30.84
C GLU A 587 -14.33 32.91 31.44
N TYR A 588 -13.06 32.81 31.82
CA TYR A 588 -12.26 33.93 32.28
C TYR A 588 -12.10 35.00 31.18
N ALA A 589 -11.72 34.60 29.97
CA ALA A 589 -11.65 35.51 28.82
C ALA A 589 -13.01 36.17 28.53
N ARG A 590 -14.12 35.42 28.60
CA ARG A 590 -15.48 35.99 28.46
C ARG A 590 -15.79 37.05 29.52
N LYS A 591 -15.45 36.80 30.79
CA LYS A 591 -15.66 37.78 31.88
C LYS A 591 -14.79 39.03 31.72
N VAL A 592 -13.52 38.87 31.34
CA VAL A 592 -12.58 39.99 31.13
C VAL A 592 -12.98 40.84 29.92
N MET A 593 -13.41 40.21 28.82
CA MET A 593 -13.88 40.93 27.65
C MET A 593 -15.18 41.72 27.90
N ALA A 594 -16.04 41.22 28.80
CA ALA A 594 -17.27 41.91 29.19
C ALA A 594 -17.03 43.19 30.02
N THR A 595 -15.95 43.26 30.79
CA THR A 595 -15.60 44.43 31.62
C THR A 595 -14.97 45.57 30.84
N ILE A 596 -14.37 45.30 29.68
CA ILE A 596 -13.64 46.33 28.90
C ILE A 596 -14.66 47.14 28.09
N GLN A 597 -14.70 48.46 28.31
CA GLN A 597 -15.55 49.36 27.55
C GLN A 597 -14.99 49.64 26.15
N PRO A 598 -15.84 49.82 25.12
CA PRO A 598 -15.37 50.20 23.81
C PRO A 598 -14.86 51.65 23.82
N PRO A 599 -13.89 52.01 22.96
CA PRO A 599 -13.36 53.37 22.90
C PRO A 599 -14.42 54.41 22.53
N GLN A 600 -15.50 54.00 21.87
CA GLN A 600 -16.68 54.81 21.63
C GLN A 600 -17.91 54.05 22.11
N GLN A 601 -18.65 54.62 23.07
CA GLN A 601 -19.90 54.02 23.53
C GLN A 601 -20.92 54.00 22.38
N PRO A 602 -21.70 52.92 22.24
CA PRO A 602 -22.80 52.87 21.27
C PRO A 602 -23.70 54.09 21.46
N ARG A 603 -24.20 54.65 20.35
CA ARG A 603 -25.14 55.77 20.45
C ARG A 603 -26.41 55.32 21.17
N LYS A 604 -27.07 56.24 21.88
CA LYS A 604 -28.20 55.92 22.77
C LYS A 604 -29.38 55.23 22.05
N ASP A 605 -29.54 55.48 20.76
CA ASP A 605 -30.52 54.89 19.84
C ASP A 605 -30.20 53.45 19.41
N GLN A 606 -28.96 52.98 19.61
CA GLN A 606 -28.50 51.62 19.27
C GLN A 606 -28.55 50.64 20.45
N HIS A 607 -29.03 51.06 21.62
CA HIS A 607 -29.26 50.14 22.73
C HIS A 607 -30.44 49.22 22.43
N SER A 608 -30.16 47.95 22.17
CA SER A 608 -31.19 46.91 22.06
C SER A 608 -31.95 46.75 23.39
N THR A 609 -33.27 46.89 23.34
CA THR A 609 -34.19 46.65 24.47
C THR A 609 -34.53 45.17 24.66
N ILE A 610 -34.04 44.28 23.79
CA ILE A 610 -34.43 42.86 23.72
C ILE A 610 -34.00 42.05 24.95
N PHE A 611 -32.99 42.50 25.70
CA PHE A 611 -32.40 41.73 26.81
C PHE A 611 -32.52 42.39 28.19
N LYS A 612 -33.48 43.29 28.38
CA LYS A 612 -33.83 43.74 29.74
C LYS A 612 -34.86 42.77 30.34
N TYR A 613 -34.40 41.89 31.22
CA TYR A 613 -35.26 41.26 32.22
C TYR A 613 -35.31 42.21 33.42
N ASP A 614 -36.53 42.47 33.90
CA ASP A 614 -36.80 43.33 35.08
C ASP A 614 -36.11 42.83 36.35
#